data_AF-A0AAN7JLU2-F1
#
_entry.id   AF-A0AAN7JLU2-F1
#
_cell.length_a   1.000
_cell.length_b   1.000
_cell.length_c   1.000
_cell.angle_alpha   90.00
_cell.angle_beta   90.00
_cell.angle_gamma   90.00
#
_symmetry.space_group_name_H-M   'P 1'
#
loop_
_entity.id
_entity.type
_entity.pdbx_description
1 polymer ?
#
loop_
_entity_poly.entity_id
_entity_poly.type
_entity_poly.pdbx_seq_one_letter_code
_entity_poly.pdbx_strand_id
1 'polypeptide(L)'
;MIRASLRGLASGNSPIRSTEGTGGAYFMQDSLGQKYISVFKPIDEEPNAINNPQGLSVSLDGEGLKRGTRVGEGAVREVAAYLLDHPKCGPDIYLSGEVMEFAGVPPTVMVGCLNKGFNHPDGFEGTFENLKAGSLRMFMKNMGEL
;
A
#
# COMPACT_ATOMS: atom_id res chain seq x y z
N MET A 1 -12.08 0.47 4.45
CA MET A 1 -11.28 0.28 3.22
C MET A 1 -11.24 -1.16 2.71
N ILE A 2 -10.68 -2.16 3.42
CA ILE A 2 -10.45 -3.53 2.91
C ILE A 2 -11.68 -4.13 2.21
N ARG A 3 -12.84 -4.17 2.89
CA ARG A 3 -14.09 -4.72 2.33
C ARG A 3 -14.56 -3.97 1.08
N ALA A 4 -14.34 -2.66 1.02
CA ALA A 4 -14.72 -1.85 -0.14
C ALA A 4 -13.78 -2.11 -1.32
N SER A 5 -12.47 -2.19 -1.08
CA SER A 5 -11.48 -2.57 -2.09
C SER A 5 -11.76 -3.99 -2.62
N LEU A 6 -12.08 -4.95 -1.75
CA LEU A 6 -12.47 -6.31 -2.14
C LEU A 6 -13.73 -6.31 -3.02
N ARG A 7 -14.75 -5.51 -2.68
CA ARG A 7 -15.95 -5.38 -3.52
C ARG A 7 -15.64 -4.78 -4.89
N GLY A 8 -14.76 -3.78 -4.96
CA GLY A 8 -14.29 -3.22 -6.23
C GLY A 8 -13.68 -4.30 -7.12
N LEU A 9 -12.76 -5.09 -6.57
CA LEU A 9 -12.15 -6.22 -7.28
C LEU A 9 -13.20 -7.26 -7.73
N ALA A 10 -14.12 -7.64 -6.84
CA ALA A 10 -15.17 -8.62 -7.14
C ALA A 10 -16.16 -8.13 -8.21
N SER A 11 -16.34 -6.81 -8.34
CA SER A 11 -17.11 -6.19 -9.42
C SER A 11 -16.34 -6.08 -10.75
N GLY A 12 -15.11 -6.61 -10.82
CA GLY A 12 -14.28 -6.59 -12.04
C GLY A 12 -13.43 -5.33 -12.20
N ASN A 13 -13.46 -4.40 -11.24
CA ASN A 13 -12.66 -3.18 -11.30
C ASN A 13 -11.22 -3.53 -10.94
N SER A 14 -10.36 -3.61 -11.96
CA SER A 14 -8.95 -3.96 -11.78
C SER A 14 -8.18 -2.82 -11.11
N PRO A 15 -7.16 -3.12 -10.28
CA PRO A 15 -6.29 -2.09 -9.73
C PRO A 15 -5.65 -1.23 -10.82
N ILE A 16 -5.67 0.08 -10.65
CA ILE A 16 -5.10 1.03 -11.62
C ILE A 16 -3.69 1.40 -11.15
N ARG A 17 -2.68 1.00 -11.93
CA ARG A 17 -1.29 1.35 -11.64
C ARG A 17 -1.05 2.86 -11.79
N SER A 18 -0.39 3.46 -10.81
CA SER A 18 0.10 4.84 -10.90
C SER A 18 1.30 4.91 -11.84
N THR A 19 1.33 5.95 -12.68
CA THR A 19 2.51 6.30 -13.49
C THR A 19 3.59 6.99 -12.68
N GLU A 20 3.23 7.51 -11.50
CA GLU A 20 4.12 8.29 -10.64
C GLU A 20 4.87 7.40 -9.64
N GLY A 21 5.99 7.94 -9.13
CA GLY A 21 6.81 7.28 -8.11
C GLY A 21 7.80 6.26 -8.68
N THR A 22 8.45 5.53 -7.77
CA THR A 22 9.62 4.69 -8.09
C THR A 22 9.36 3.19 -7.95
N GLY A 23 8.15 2.79 -7.61
CA GLY A 23 7.74 1.39 -7.46
C GLY A 23 6.29 1.16 -7.84
N GLY A 24 5.77 -0.03 -7.55
CA GLY A 24 4.38 -0.38 -7.75
C GLY A 24 3.45 0.33 -6.76
N ALA A 25 2.53 1.13 -7.28
CA ALA A 25 1.44 1.72 -6.52
C ALA A 25 0.15 1.61 -7.32
N TYR A 26 -0.90 1.09 -6.69
CA TYR A 26 -2.15 0.74 -7.37
C TYR A 26 -3.35 1.37 -6.67
N PHE A 27 -4.12 2.17 -7.41
CA PHE A 27 -5.40 2.67 -6.95
C PHE A 27 -6.46 1.58 -7.01
N MET A 28 -7.10 1.33 -5.88
CA MET A 28 -8.20 0.38 -5.73
C MET A 28 -9.51 1.15 -5.83
N GLN A 29 -10.39 0.73 -6.74
CA GLN A 29 -11.67 1.40 -6.95
C GLN A 29 -12.79 0.85 -6.06
N ASP A 30 -13.87 1.61 -5.91
CA ASP A 30 -15.13 1.10 -5.37
C ASP A 30 -15.81 0.12 -6.34
N SER A 31 -16.95 -0.45 -5.95
CA SER A 31 -17.71 -1.40 -6.78
C SER A 31 -18.27 -0.77 -8.06
N LEU A 32 -18.41 0.56 -8.11
CA LEU A 32 -18.90 1.28 -9.29
C LEU A 32 -17.76 1.71 -10.23
N GLY A 33 -16.50 1.56 -9.83
CA GLY A 33 -15.36 2.05 -10.58
C GLY A 33 -15.20 3.58 -10.56
N GLN A 34 -15.96 4.29 -9.74
CA GLN A 34 -16.07 5.75 -9.81
C GLN A 34 -15.10 6.47 -8.86
N LYS A 35 -14.72 5.83 -7.76
CA LYS A 35 -13.87 6.44 -6.73
C LYS A 35 -12.70 5.54 -6.36
N TYR A 36 -11.57 6.16 -6.08
CA TYR A 36 -10.44 5.49 -5.42
C TYR A 36 -10.71 5.39 -3.91
N ILE A 37 -10.56 4.19 -3.38
CA ILE A 37 -10.85 3.87 -1.98
C ILE A 37 -9.58 3.60 -1.18
N SER A 38 -8.57 3.03 -1.82
CA SER A 38 -7.28 2.77 -1.21
C SER A 38 -6.18 2.72 -2.26
N VAL A 39 -4.94 2.83 -1.79
CA VAL A 39 -3.73 2.58 -2.57
C VAL A 39 -3.08 1.32 -2.03
N PHE A 40 -2.79 0.36 -2.91
CA PHE A 40 -2.04 -0.84 -2.59
C PHE A 40 -0.61 -0.72 -3.13
N LYS A 41 0.39 -1.07 -2.33
CA LYS A 41 1.80 -1.06 -2.73
C LYS A 41 2.43 -2.42 -2.42
N PRO A 42 2.65 -3.28 -3.44
CA PRO A 42 3.28 -4.57 -3.28
C PRO A 42 4.75 -4.44 -2.84
N ILE A 43 5.18 -5.30 -1.92
CA ILE A 43 6.56 -5.38 -1.40
C ILE A 43 7.55 -5.75 -2.51
N ASP A 44 7.17 -6.70 -3.37
CA ASP A 44 8.02 -7.20 -4.46
C ASP A 44 8.15 -6.21 -5.63
N GLU A 45 7.37 -5.13 -5.61
CA GLU A 45 7.37 -4.07 -6.61
C GLU A 45 7.96 -2.75 -6.09
N GLU A 46 8.55 -2.75 -4.88
CA GLU A 46 9.24 -1.59 -4.33
C GLU A 46 10.42 -1.12 -5.21
N PRO A 47 10.94 0.10 -5.01
CA PRO A 47 12.16 0.53 -5.68
C PRO A 47 13.30 -0.49 -5.47
N ASN A 48 13.95 -0.89 -6.56
CA ASN A 48 15.01 -1.89 -6.61
C ASN A 48 14.58 -3.31 -6.18
N ALA A 49 13.28 -3.60 -6.08
CA ALA A 49 12.75 -4.94 -5.87
C ALA A 49 12.72 -5.75 -7.18
N ILE A 50 12.65 -7.08 -7.06
CA ILE A 50 12.75 -8.01 -8.19
C ILE A 50 11.67 -7.79 -9.26
N ASN A 51 10.46 -7.41 -8.86
CA ASN A 51 9.34 -7.17 -9.76
C ASN A 51 9.03 -5.68 -9.93
N ASN A 52 10.03 -4.80 -9.74
CA ASN A 52 9.84 -3.36 -9.87
C ASN A 52 9.30 -3.02 -11.27
N PRO A 53 8.11 -2.39 -11.36
CA PRO A 53 7.46 -2.25 -12.64
C PRO A 53 7.92 -0.98 -13.39
N GLN A 54 8.79 -0.17 -12.77
CA GLN A 54 9.40 1.05 -13.34
C GLN A 54 10.77 0.78 -13.96
N GLY A 55 11.25 -0.48 -13.96
CA GLY A 55 12.51 -0.87 -14.60
C GLY A 55 13.76 -0.43 -13.84
N LEU A 56 13.65 -0.12 -12.54
CA LEU A 56 14.83 0.09 -11.70
C LEU A 56 15.63 -1.19 -11.55
N SER A 57 16.96 -1.06 -11.43
CA SER A 57 17.85 -2.20 -11.23
C SER A 57 17.61 -2.84 -9.86
N VAL A 58 17.65 -4.17 -9.81
CA VAL A 58 17.50 -4.91 -8.56
C VAL A 58 18.70 -4.64 -7.66
N SER A 59 18.43 -4.40 -6.38
CA SER A 59 19.48 -4.16 -5.39
C SER A 59 20.28 -5.45 -5.12
N LEU A 60 21.62 -5.36 -5.19
CA LEU A 60 22.52 -6.50 -4.97
C LEU A 60 22.87 -6.70 -3.49
N ASP A 61 22.90 -5.62 -2.71
CA ASP A 61 23.20 -5.60 -1.28
C ASP A 61 21.94 -5.49 -0.41
N GLY A 62 20.77 -5.38 -1.03
CA GLY A 62 19.49 -5.21 -0.38
C GLY A 62 19.20 -3.78 0.09
N GLU A 63 20.08 -2.80 -0.23
CA GLU A 63 19.82 -1.40 0.04
C GLU A 63 18.69 -0.87 -0.86
N GLY A 64 17.73 -0.20 -0.23
CA GLY A 64 16.63 0.47 -0.91
C GLY A 64 17.05 1.79 -1.55
N LEU A 65 16.11 2.49 -2.18
CA LEU A 65 16.38 3.75 -2.88
C LEU A 65 16.99 4.86 -1.99
N LYS A 66 16.72 4.83 -0.67
CA LYS A 66 17.27 5.78 0.29
C LYS A 66 18.30 5.08 1.17
N ARG A 67 19.42 5.77 1.43
CA ARG A 67 20.48 5.26 2.31
C ARG A 67 19.90 4.87 3.67
N GLY A 68 20.26 3.67 4.15
CA GLY A 68 19.78 3.14 5.44
C GLY A 68 18.36 2.57 5.40
N THR A 69 17.79 2.36 4.20
CA THR A 69 16.53 1.62 4.02
C THR A 69 16.81 0.33 3.29
N ARG A 70 16.00 -0.71 3.51
CA ARG A 70 16.11 -1.97 2.75
C ARG A 70 14.96 -2.12 1.77
N VAL A 71 15.23 -2.81 0.67
CA VAL A 71 14.21 -3.23 -0.30
C VAL A 71 13.19 -4.15 0.39
N GLY A 72 11.91 -3.89 0.19
CA GLY A 72 10.81 -4.71 0.72
C GLY A 72 10.37 -4.35 2.14
N GLU A 73 11.02 -3.37 2.79
CA GLU A 73 10.61 -2.87 4.12
C GLU A 73 9.72 -1.63 4.04
N GLY A 74 9.44 -1.10 2.85
CA GLY A 74 8.57 0.06 2.66
C GLY A 74 7.16 -0.17 3.22
N ALA A 75 6.52 -1.28 2.87
CA ALA A 75 5.17 -1.61 3.35
C ALA A 75 5.10 -1.69 4.90
N VAL A 76 6.12 -2.29 5.53
CA VAL A 76 6.22 -2.38 7.00
C VAL A 76 6.33 -0.99 7.62
N ARG A 77 7.16 -0.12 7.03
CA ARG A 77 7.31 1.27 7.51
C ARG A 77 6.02 2.08 7.37
N GLU A 78 5.25 1.88 6.30
CA GLU A 78 3.96 2.56 6.15
C GLU A 78 2.95 2.13 7.21
N VAL A 79 2.89 0.83 7.54
CA VAL A 79 2.04 0.32 8.62
C VAL A 79 2.53 0.81 9.98
N ALA A 80 3.83 0.78 10.24
CA ALA A 80 4.43 1.27 11.47
C ALA A 80 4.14 2.77 11.66
N ALA A 81 4.22 3.57 10.60
CA ALA A 81 3.87 4.99 10.65
C ALA A 81 2.43 5.21 11.11
N TYR A 82 1.47 4.43 10.59
CA TYR A 82 0.07 4.52 11.06
C TYR A 82 -0.06 4.12 12.54
N LEU A 83 0.58 3.02 12.96
CA LEU A 83 0.50 2.54 14.34
C LEU A 83 1.15 3.50 15.35
N LEU A 84 2.25 4.15 14.97
CA LEU A 84 2.94 5.15 15.80
C LEU A 84 2.15 6.45 15.88
N ASP A 85 1.46 6.80 14.80
CA ASP A 85 0.62 8.00 14.72
C ASP A 85 -0.70 7.86 15.49
N HIS A 86 -1.18 6.62 15.64
CA HIS A 86 -2.43 6.26 16.34
C HIS A 86 -2.14 5.29 17.49
N PRO A 87 -1.43 5.73 18.55
CA PRO A 87 -1.10 4.86 19.67
C PRO A 87 -2.38 4.28 20.27
N LYS A 88 -2.43 2.95 20.42
CA LYS A 88 -3.53 2.27 21.10
C LYS A 88 -3.53 2.75 22.55
N CYS A 89 -4.55 3.49 22.94
CA CYS A 89 -4.70 4.00 24.30
C CYS A 89 -4.57 2.84 25.29
N GLY A 90 -3.55 2.88 26.15
CA GLY A 90 -3.54 2.10 27.38
C GLY A 90 -4.57 2.68 28.37
N PRO A 91 -4.89 1.97 29.46
CA PRO A 91 -5.85 2.44 30.48
C PRO A 91 -5.58 3.88 30.96
N ASP A 92 -4.31 4.27 31.04
CA ASP A 92 -3.86 5.56 31.57
C ASP A 92 -4.14 6.77 30.65
N ILE A 93 -4.34 6.57 29.34
CA ILE A 93 -4.55 7.67 28.37
C ILE A 93 -6.03 8.09 28.29
N TYR A 94 -6.97 7.22 28.71
CA TYR A 94 -8.39 7.57 28.76
C TYR A 94 -8.70 8.67 29.77
N LEU A 95 -7.81 8.93 30.73
CA LEU A 95 -7.97 9.95 31.76
C LEU A 95 -7.55 11.36 31.28
N SER A 96 -6.71 11.48 30.24
CA SER A 96 -6.26 12.79 29.74
C SER A 96 -7.17 13.39 28.67
N GLY A 97 -8.12 12.63 28.11
CA GLY A 97 -9.06 13.10 27.07
C GLY A 97 -8.42 13.49 25.74
N GLU A 98 -7.09 13.44 25.63
CA GLU A 98 -6.32 13.78 24.44
C GLU A 98 -5.89 12.51 23.71
N VAL A 99 -6.76 12.02 22.83
CA VAL A 99 -6.33 11.08 21.77
C VAL A 99 -5.65 11.92 20.69
N MET A 100 -4.36 12.22 20.88
CA MET A 100 -3.59 12.99 19.92
C MET A 100 -3.11 12.07 18.80
N GLU A 101 -3.85 12.06 17.67
CA GLU A 101 -3.28 11.70 16.37
C GLU A 101 -2.18 12.74 16.05
N PHE A 102 -0.96 12.30 15.72
CA PHE A 102 0.17 13.24 15.61
C PHE A 102 0.20 13.97 14.25
N ALA A 103 0.11 13.21 13.16
CA ALA A 103 0.22 13.67 11.78
C ALA A 103 -0.96 13.25 10.91
N GLY A 104 -1.96 12.54 11.47
CA GLY A 104 -3.16 12.11 10.77
C GLY A 104 -2.84 11.13 9.63
N VAL A 105 -1.92 10.19 9.88
CA VAL A 105 -1.56 9.14 8.93
C VAL A 105 -2.82 8.34 8.59
N PRO A 106 -3.27 8.31 7.33
CA PRO A 106 -4.46 7.58 6.94
C PRO A 106 -4.36 6.09 7.31
N PRO A 107 -5.49 5.43 7.64
CA PRO A 107 -5.51 4.02 7.97
C PRO A 107 -4.71 3.18 6.99
N THR A 108 -3.71 2.47 7.51
CA THR A 108 -2.77 1.67 6.73
C THR A 108 -2.60 0.29 7.35
N VAL A 109 -2.66 -0.75 6.53
CA VAL A 109 -2.68 -2.14 6.98
C VAL A 109 -1.90 -3.03 6.01
N MET A 110 -1.21 -4.05 6.54
CA MET A 110 -0.57 -5.08 5.74
C MET A 110 -1.62 -6.07 5.21
N VAL A 111 -1.63 -6.33 3.91
CA VAL A 111 -2.56 -7.28 3.27
C VAL A 111 -1.86 -8.12 2.22
N GLY A 112 -2.40 -9.31 1.96
CA GLY A 112 -2.16 -10.06 0.73
C GLY A 112 -3.27 -9.76 -0.29
N CYS A 113 -2.91 -9.57 -1.55
CA CYS A 113 -3.84 -9.30 -2.62
C CYS A 113 -3.46 -10.08 -3.89
N LEU A 114 -4.43 -10.81 -4.45
CA LEU A 114 -4.27 -11.57 -5.69
C LEU A 114 -5.07 -10.88 -6.80
N ASN A 115 -4.38 -10.34 -7.80
CA ASN A 115 -5.04 -9.74 -8.96
C ASN A 115 -4.10 -9.68 -10.17
N LYS A 116 -4.65 -9.91 -11.37
CA LYS A 116 -3.92 -9.84 -12.64
C LYS A 116 -3.46 -8.43 -13.04
N GLY A 117 -4.04 -7.39 -12.44
CA GLY A 117 -3.69 -5.99 -12.71
C GLY A 117 -2.38 -5.52 -12.08
N PHE A 118 -1.75 -6.35 -11.24
CA PHE A 118 -0.42 -6.09 -10.70
C PHE A 118 0.69 -6.53 -11.67
N ASN A 119 1.95 -6.22 -11.36
CA ASN A 119 3.07 -6.58 -12.22
C ASN A 119 3.49 -8.04 -11.99
N HIS A 120 3.23 -8.91 -12.96
CA HIS A 120 3.60 -10.32 -12.93
C HIS A 120 4.46 -10.65 -14.17
N PRO A 121 5.79 -10.43 -14.12
CA PRO A 121 6.66 -10.62 -15.27
C PRO A 121 6.68 -12.07 -15.79
N ASP A 122 6.50 -13.04 -14.89
CA ASP A 122 6.46 -14.47 -15.21
C ASP A 122 5.05 -14.96 -15.60
N GLY A 123 4.08 -14.06 -15.70
CA GLY A 123 2.68 -14.38 -16.01
C GLY A 123 1.78 -14.54 -14.78
N PHE A 124 0.48 -14.65 -15.03
CA PHE A 124 -0.55 -14.72 -14.00
C PHE A 124 -1.45 -15.94 -14.18
N GLU A 125 -1.38 -16.87 -13.23
CA GLU A 125 -2.19 -18.09 -13.18
C GLU A 125 -3.28 -18.02 -12.10
N GLY A 126 -3.23 -17.01 -11.23
CA GLY A 126 -4.17 -16.86 -10.13
C GLY A 126 -3.91 -17.83 -8.96
N THR A 127 -2.67 -18.30 -8.83
CA THR A 127 -2.23 -19.17 -7.74
C THR A 127 -1.67 -18.36 -6.57
N PHE A 128 -1.27 -19.03 -5.49
CA PHE A 128 -0.60 -18.40 -4.35
C PHE A 128 0.74 -17.73 -4.72
N GLU A 129 1.39 -18.14 -5.82
CA GLU A 129 2.64 -17.52 -6.30
C GLU A 129 2.41 -16.11 -6.86
N ASN A 130 1.20 -15.84 -7.37
CA ASN A 130 0.79 -14.50 -7.79
C ASN A 130 0.23 -13.63 -6.64
N LEU A 131 0.19 -14.16 -5.41
CA LEU A 131 -0.27 -13.39 -4.25
C LEU A 131 0.79 -12.34 -3.90
N LYS A 132 0.40 -11.07 -3.93
CA LYS A 132 1.28 -9.96 -3.54
C LYS A 132 0.98 -9.51 -2.12
N ALA A 133 1.99 -9.54 -1.27
CA ALA A 133 1.93 -8.90 0.05
C ALA A 133 2.32 -7.42 -0.08
N GLY A 134 1.64 -6.55 0.66
CA GLY A 134 1.89 -5.11 0.58
C GLY A 134 1.10 -4.29 1.57
N SER A 135 1.39 -3.00 1.61
CA SER A 135 0.60 -2.04 2.38
C SER A 135 -0.64 -1.64 1.60
N LEU A 136 -1.78 -1.59 2.29
CA LEU A 136 -3.02 -1.01 1.81
C LEU A 136 -3.30 0.23 2.65
N ARG A 137 -3.26 1.40 2.02
CA ARG A 137 -3.49 2.70 2.66
C ARG A 137 -4.79 3.33 2.16
N MET A 138 -5.57 3.92 3.06
CA MET A 138 -6.81 4.58 2.69
C MET A 138 -6.51 5.73 1.71
N PHE A 139 -7.25 5.81 0.62
CA PHE A 139 -7.10 6.90 -0.32
C PHE A 139 -7.74 8.14 0.30
N MET A 140 -6.95 9.19 0.45
CA MET A 140 -7.42 10.49 0.89
C MET A 140 -7.52 11.37 -0.34
N LYS A 141 -8.72 11.85 -0.65
CA LYS A 141 -8.88 12.87 -1.68
C LYS A 141 -8.16 14.12 -1.18
N ASN A 142 -7.14 14.57 -1.91
CA ASN A 142 -6.54 15.85 -1.60
C ASN A 142 -7.61 16.93 -1.85
N MET A 143 -7.99 17.63 -0.79
CA MET A 143 -8.78 18.86 -0.86
C MET A 143 -7.79 20.01 -1.06
N GLY A 144 -7.03 19.97 -2.16
CA GLY A 144 -6.14 21.07 -2.48
C GLY A 144 -6.96 22.35 -2.61
N GLU A 145 -6.57 23.40 -1.88
CA GLU A 145 -6.77 24.75 -2.39
C GLU A 145 -6.04 24.85 -3.74
N LEU A 146 -6.75 25.47 -4.68
CA LEU A 146 -6.50 25.65 -6.13
C LEU A 146 -5.03 25.69 -6.58
#